data_AF-A0A4Q3AGW6-F1
#
_entry.id   AF-A0A4Q3AGW6-F1
#
_cell.length_a   1.000
_cell.length_b   1.000
_cell.length_c   1.000
_cell.angle_alpha   90.00
_cell.angle_beta   90.00
_cell.angle_gamma   90.00
#
_symmetry.space_group_name_H-M   'P 1'
#
loop_
_entity.id
_entity.type
_entity.pdbx_description
1 polymer ?
#
loop_
_entity_poly.entity_id
_entity_poly.type
_entity_poly.pdbx_seq_one_letter_code
_entity_poly.pdbx_strand_id
1 'polypeptide(L)'
;AGFLREKKLLGRPLGIEETARFFAVDGMWRALAGVKIVSANPVVRGCRMFKTPAEIALMQKAANVTLAAYRWTYPRIEAGMAPADIAALMTAATVKLGGQVAFNLILLGEASAYPHGTGKPQRVVKGEVVLMDCGARVHGYESDISRTFVHGTATAEQRKVWEHVRAGQQRAFAAAQLGVPAGRVDDAVRGWYATLGYGPDYKLPGLSHRTGHGIGMDGHEPINLVRGEMTKLAPGMCFSNEPGLYLPGKFGVRLEDCFHMTAAGPKWFSVPPRSIEEPIG
;
A
#
# COMPACT_ATOMS: atom_id res chain seq x y z
N ALA A 1 29.25 16.94 18.50
CA ALA A 1 29.49 17.43 19.87
C ALA A 1 29.45 18.95 20.00
N GLY A 2 30.25 19.71 19.22
CA GLY A 2 30.33 21.18 19.32
C GLY A 2 28.99 21.91 19.31
N PHE A 3 28.14 21.64 18.32
CA PHE A 3 26.79 22.21 18.22
C PHE A 3 25.94 22.00 19.48
N LEU A 4 25.91 20.77 20.04
CA LEU A 4 25.15 20.49 21.26
C LEU A 4 25.72 21.21 22.49
N ARG A 5 27.04 21.46 22.55
CA ARG A 5 27.66 22.25 23.62
C ARG A 5 27.22 23.72 23.53
N GLU A 6 27.34 24.28 22.33
CA GLU A 6 26.95 25.67 22.03
C GLU A 6 25.48 25.92 22.37
N LYS A 7 24.59 24.98 22.02
CA LYS A 7 23.15 25.06 22.35
C LYS A 7 22.80 24.65 23.78
N LYS A 8 23.79 24.29 24.62
CA LYS A 8 23.60 23.82 26.00
C LYS A 8 22.66 22.60 26.12
N LEU A 9 22.79 21.65 25.19
CA LEU A 9 21.92 20.47 25.08
C LEU A 9 22.57 19.14 25.51
N LEU A 10 23.87 19.14 25.87
CA LEU A 10 24.64 17.92 26.16
C LEU A 10 24.10 17.02 27.29
N GLY A 11 23.20 17.51 28.16
CA GLY A 11 22.58 16.72 29.23
C GLY A 11 21.18 16.20 28.93
N ARG A 12 20.63 16.51 27.75
CA ARG A 12 19.25 16.11 27.38
C ARG A 12 19.27 14.86 26.51
N PRO A 13 18.21 14.02 26.56
CA PRO A 13 18.09 12.91 25.62
C PRO A 13 18.10 13.40 24.17
N LEU A 14 18.84 12.70 23.32
CA LEU A 14 18.90 12.94 21.88
C LEU A 14 17.96 11.95 21.19
N GLY A 15 16.88 12.46 20.59
CA GLY A 15 15.99 11.67 19.76
C GLY A 15 16.61 11.40 18.39
N ILE A 16 16.64 10.13 17.98
CA ILE A 16 17.06 9.71 16.63
C ILE A 16 15.87 9.06 15.93
N GLU A 17 15.59 9.51 14.71
CA GLU A 17 14.56 8.96 13.84
C GLU A 17 15.01 7.61 13.27
N GLU A 18 14.08 6.67 13.10
CA GLU A 18 14.38 5.26 12.84
C GLU A 18 15.04 4.95 11.49
N THR A 19 14.89 5.82 10.49
CA THR A 19 15.54 5.66 9.18
C THR A 19 16.97 6.23 9.15
N ALA A 20 17.41 6.89 10.23
CA ALA A 20 18.79 7.33 10.36
C ALA A 20 19.73 6.11 10.26
N ARG A 21 20.65 6.17 9.29
CA ARG A 21 21.59 5.07 9.05
C ARG A 21 22.42 4.79 10.30
N PHE A 22 22.55 3.51 10.65
CA PHE A 22 23.19 3.09 11.89
C PHE A 22 24.60 3.66 12.10
N PHE A 23 25.41 3.79 11.05
CA PHE A 23 26.76 4.36 11.18
C PHE A 23 26.75 5.81 11.72
N ALA A 24 25.72 6.60 11.39
CA ALA A 24 25.59 7.96 11.90
C ALA A 24 25.26 7.92 13.40
N VAL A 25 24.42 6.98 13.82
CA VAL A 25 24.07 6.75 15.23
C VAL A 25 25.28 6.26 16.03
N ASP A 26 26.02 5.28 15.52
CA ASP A 26 27.27 4.79 16.12
C ASP A 26 28.31 5.91 16.27
N GLY A 27 28.52 6.71 15.21
CA GLY A 27 29.41 7.86 15.26
C GLY A 27 28.99 8.91 16.31
N MET A 28 27.70 9.22 16.40
CA MET A 28 27.16 10.11 17.43
C MET A 28 27.36 9.53 18.82
N TRP A 29 27.10 8.23 19.01
CA TRP A 29 27.23 7.57 20.30
C TRP A 29 28.66 7.63 20.82
N ARG A 30 29.66 7.38 19.97
CA ARG A 30 31.09 7.49 20.32
C ARG A 30 31.50 8.94 20.63
N ALA A 31 30.99 9.90 19.86
CA ALA A 31 31.36 11.32 20.01
C ALA A 31 30.62 12.05 21.15
N LEU A 32 29.53 11.47 21.67
CA LEU A 32 28.66 12.07 22.69
C LEU A 32 28.55 11.16 23.92
N ALA A 33 29.70 10.77 24.47
CA ALA A 33 29.76 9.97 25.70
C ALA A 33 28.89 10.60 26.79
N GLY A 34 27.95 9.81 27.34
CA GLY A 34 27.01 10.23 28.39
C GLY A 34 25.66 10.78 27.91
N VAL A 35 25.45 11.01 26.61
CA VAL A 35 24.14 11.41 26.08
C VAL A 35 23.23 10.19 25.90
N LYS A 36 22.03 10.22 26.48
CA LYS A 36 21.02 9.18 26.26
C LYS A 36 20.41 9.32 24.86
N ILE A 37 20.65 8.35 23.99
CA ILE A 37 19.95 8.25 22.70
C ILE A 37 18.59 7.59 22.92
N VAL A 38 17.52 8.17 22.39
CA VAL A 38 16.15 7.66 22.45
C VAL A 38 15.52 7.70 21.06
N SER A 39 14.43 6.96 20.84
CA SER A 39 13.70 7.05 19.58
C SER A 39 13.01 8.42 19.44
N ALA A 40 13.18 9.07 18.28
CA ALA A 40 12.42 10.26 17.90
C ALA A 40 11.07 9.93 17.25
N ASN A 41 10.73 8.65 17.09
CA ASN A 41 9.52 8.22 16.40
C ASN A 41 8.22 8.85 16.95
N PRO A 42 8.02 9.01 18.27
CA PRO A 42 6.81 9.67 18.77
C PRO A 42 6.63 11.08 18.22
N VAL A 43 7.73 11.81 17.98
CA VAL A 43 7.70 13.16 17.40
C VAL A 43 7.47 13.08 15.90
N VAL A 44 8.33 12.34 15.18
CA VAL A 44 8.31 12.32 13.71
C VAL A 44 7.01 11.70 13.19
N ARG A 45 6.60 10.56 13.75
CA ARG A 45 5.33 9.91 13.39
C ARG A 45 4.14 10.76 13.82
N GLY A 46 4.21 11.42 14.98
CA GLY A 46 3.16 12.34 15.44
C GLY A 46 2.91 13.51 14.48
N CYS A 47 3.95 13.96 13.75
CA CYS A 47 3.80 14.97 12.70
C CYS A 47 3.29 14.39 11.38
N ARG A 48 3.80 13.23 10.95
CA ARG A 48 3.52 12.66 9.62
C ARG A 48 2.23 11.85 9.54
N MET A 49 1.75 11.31 10.64
CA MET A 49 0.58 10.44 10.67
C MET A 49 -0.71 11.20 10.31
N PHE A 50 -0.78 12.50 10.61
CA PHE A 50 -1.95 13.33 10.39
C PHE A 50 -1.72 14.32 9.26
N LYS A 51 -2.16 13.97 8.05
CA LYS A 51 -2.01 14.81 6.87
C LYS A 51 -2.94 16.02 6.96
N THR A 52 -2.37 17.19 6.68
CA THR A 52 -3.10 18.43 6.46
C THR A 52 -3.92 18.38 5.17
N PRO A 53 -4.89 19.30 4.97
CA PRO A 53 -5.65 19.37 3.72
C PRO A 53 -4.77 19.51 2.46
N ALA A 54 -3.64 20.22 2.56
CA ALA A 54 -2.70 20.39 1.45
C ALA A 54 -1.99 19.08 1.10
N GLU A 55 -1.57 18.30 2.10
CA GLU A 55 -0.94 17.00 1.91
C GLU A 55 -1.92 16.00 1.29
N ILE A 56 -3.17 15.97 1.78
CA ILE A 56 -4.25 15.16 1.19
C ILE A 56 -4.49 15.53 -0.27
N ALA A 57 -4.46 16.82 -0.63
CA ALA A 57 -4.62 17.26 -2.02
C ALA A 57 -3.47 16.77 -2.93
N LEU A 58 -2.23 16.73 -2.41
CA LEU A 58 -1.08 16.20 -3.15
C LEU A 58 -1.19 14.68 -3.34
N MET A 59 -1.60 13.94 -2.31
CA MET A 59 -1.86 12.50 -2.41
C MET A 59 -3.00 12.20 -3.39
N GLN A 60 -4.09 12.99 -3.37
CA GLN A 60 -5.17 12.88 -4.35
C GLN A 60 -4.68 13.10 -5.78
N LYS A 61 -3.77 14.07 -5.99
CA LYS A 61 -3.16 14.31 -7.30
C LYS A 61 -2.30 13.11 -7.73
N ALA A 62 -1.51 12.53 -6.83
CA ALA A 62 -0.75 11.32 -7.11
C ALA A 62 -1.67 10.14 -7.48
N ALA A 63 -2.78 9.94 -6.78
CA ALA A 63 -3.75 8.88 -7.08
C ALA A 63 -4.42 9.09 -8.46
N ASN A 64 -4.76 10.33 -8.79
CA ASN A 64 -5.32 10.68 -10.10
C ASN A 64 -4.33 10.38 -11.24
N VAL A 65 -3.05 10.68 -11.05
CA VAL A 65 -2.00 10.35 -12.04
C VAL A 65 -1.91 8.84 -12.24
N THR A 66 -1.84 8.07 -11.15
CA THR A 66 -1.76 6.60 -11.22
C THR A 66 -2.97 6.00 -11.93
N LEU A 67 -4.21 6.41 -11.59
CA LEU A 67 -5.40 5.93 -12.28
C LEU A 67 -5.43 6.32 -13.77
N ALA A 68 -5.02 7.54 -14.11
CA ALA A 68 -4.94 7.96 -15.51
C ALA A 68 -3.88 7.14 -16.28
N ALA A 69 -2.75 6.81 -15.65
CA ALA A 69 -1.73 5.93 -16.22
C ALA A 69 -2.26 4.50 -16.40
N TYR A 70 -3.04 3.97 -15.45
CA TYR A 70 -3.74 2.70 -15.58
C TYR A 70 -4.70 2.68 -16.77
N ARG A 71 -5.55 3.72 -16.92
CA ARG A 71 -6.50 3.84 -18.05
C ARG A 71 -5.79 3.86 -19.40
N TRP A 72 -4.59 4.43 -19.46
CA TRP A 72 -3.78 4.44 -20.67
C TRP A 72 -3.09 3.09 -20.93
N THR A 73 -2.55 2.45 -19.89
CA THR A 73 -1.78 1.20 -20.00
C THR A 73 -2.67 -0.01 -20.27
N TYR A 74 -3.79 -0.15 -19.54
CA TYR A 74 -4.70 -1.31 -19.63
C TYR A 74 -5.07 -1.76 -21.06
N PRO A 75 -5.56 -0.87 -21.96
CA PRO A 75 -5.95 -1.28 -23.31
C PRO A 75 -4.77 -1.62 -24.24
N ARG A 76 -3.52 -1.44 -23.78
CA ARG A 76 -2.29 -1.70 -24.53
C ARG A 76 -1.59 -2.99 -24.09
N ILE A 77 -2.17 -3.73 -23.15
CA ILE A 77 -1.61 -5.00 -22.68
C ILE A 77 -1.99 -6.11 -23.65
N GLU A 78 -0.97 -6.74 -24.24
CA GLU A 78 -1.13 -7.76 -25.27
C GLU A 78 -0.52 -9.09 -24.82
N ALA A 79 -1.01 -10.19 -25.38
CA ALA A 79 -0.43 -11.52 -25.18
C ALA A 79 1.06 -11.54 -25.56
N GLY A 80 1.88 -12.21 -24.75
CA GLY A 80 3.33 -12.28 -24.95
C GLY A 80 4.13 -11.13 -24.35
N MET A 81 3.50 -10.07 -23.82
CA MET A 81 4.23 -9.06 -23.04
C MET A 81 4.79 -9.65 -21.75
N ALA A 82 6.01 -9.27 -21.39
CA ALA A 82 6.62 -9.53 -20.10
C ALA A 82 6.19 -8.47 -19.06
N PRO A 83 6.36 -8.72 -17.75
CA PRO A 83 6.18 -7.71 -16.71
C PRO A 83 6.88 -6.38 -17.00
N ALA A 84 8.11 -6.44 -17.53
CA ALA A 84 8.91 -5.26 -17.84
C ALA A 84 8.31 -4.39 -18.97
N ASP A 85 7.65 -5.00 -19.96
CA ASP A 85 7.03 -4.27 -21.06
C ASP A 85 5.84 -3.44 -20.56
N ILE A 86 5.01 -4.05 -19.69
CA ILE A 86 3.86 -3.38 -19.05
C ILE A 86 4.34 -2.30 -18.08
N ALA A 87 5.39 -2.57 -17.30
CA ALA A 87 5.99 -1.57 -16.41
C ALA A 87 6.56 -0.37 -17.18
N ALA A 88 7.13 -0.58 -18.36
CA ALA A 88 7.60 0.49 -19.23
C ALA A 88 6.45 1.36 -19.76
N LEU A 89 5.32 0.75 -20.16
CA LEU A 89 4.10 1.47 -20.54
C LEU A 89 3.57 2.34 -19.38
N MET A 90 3.46 1.76 -18.19
CA MET A 90 2.99 2.46 -16.99
C MET A 90 3.92 3.62 -16.59
N THR A 91 5.24 3.40 -16.71
CA THR A 91 6.27 4.43 -16.50
C THR A 91 6.11 5.59 -17.46
N ALA A 92 6.01 5.32 -18.76
CA ALA A 92 5.84 6.36 -19.78
C ALA A 92 4.57 7.18 -19.56
N ALA A 93 3.45 6.51 -19.21
CA ALA A 93 2.20 7.18 -18.91
C ALA A 93 2.30 8.07 -17.67
N THR A 94 2.86 7.55 -16.57
CA THR A 94 3.01 8.28 -15.31
C THR A 94 3.83 9.56 -15.49
N VAL A 95 4.99 9.47 -16.16
CA VAL A 95 5.85 10.62 -16.44
C VAL A 95 5.15 11.64 -17.34
N LYS A 96 4.49 11.18 -18.40
CA LYS A 96 3.76 12.07 -19.32
C LYS A 96 2.61 12.82 -18.63
N LEU A 97 2.00 12.21 -17.62
CA LEU A 97 0.93 12.81 -16.80
C LEU A 97 1.45 13.72 -15.67
N GLY A 98 2.78 13.91 -15.58
CA GLY A 98 3.41 14.83 -14.63
C GLY A 98 3.66 14.22 -13.24
N GLY A 99 3.60 12.90 -13.10
CA GLY A 99 4.04 12.19 -11.89
C GLY A 99 5.49 11.71 -12.00
N GLN A 100 6.09 11.44 -10.85
CA GLN A 100 7.29 10.62 -10.76
C GLN A 100 6.86 9.17 -10.49
N VAL A 101 7.55 8.18 -11.06
CA VAL A 101 7.24 6.78 -10.76
C VAL A 101 7.77 6.45 -9.37
N ALA A 102 6.90 5.98 -8.47
CA ALA A 102 7.32 5.43 -7.18
C ALA A 102 7.76 3.96 -7.36
N PHE A 103 6.89 3.15 -7.97
CA PHE A 103 7.18 1.76 -8.33
C PHE A 103 6.16 1.22 -9.36
N ASN A 104 6.50 0.11 -10.02
CA ASN A 104 5.60 -0.66 -10.89
C ASN A 104 5.90 -2.17 -10.71
N LEU A 105 5.01 -2.89 -10.04
CA LEU A 105 5.04 -4.34 -9.85
C LEU A 105 3.98 -4.99 -10.73
N ILE A 106 4.40 -5.82 -11.68
CA ILE A 106 3.50 -6.52 -12.59
C ILE A 106 3.68 -8.03 -12.40
N LEU A 107 2.60 -8.73 -12.05
CA LEU A 107 2.56 -10.17 -11.80
C LEU A 107 1.55 -10.85 -12.72
N LEU A 108 2.01 -11.84 -13.47
CA LEU A 108 1.23 -12.51 -14.51
C LEU A 108 0.96 -13.98 -14.15
N GLY A 109 -0.27 -14.44 -14.36
CA GLY A 109 -0.68 -15.83 -14.11
C GLY A 109 -0.42 -16.25 -12.66
N GLU A 110 0.22 -17.40 -12.47
CA GLU A 110 0.57 -17.94 -11.15
C GLU A 110 1.44 -16.99 -10.33
N ALA A 111 2.24 -16.12 -10.97
CA ALA A 111 3.09 -15.19 -10.23
C ALA A 111 2.28 -14.22 -9.35
N SER A 112 1.02 -13.96 -9.68
CA SER A 112 0.10 -13.14 -8.87
C SER A 112 -0.23 -13.79 -7.52
N ALA A 113 -0.03 -15.10 -7.34
CA ALA A 113 -0.22 -15.79 -6.07
C ALA A 113 0.88 -15.49 -5.03
N TYR A 114 1.92 -14.75 -5.42
CA TYR A 114 3.03 -14.37 -4.55
C TYR A 114 3.04 -12.84 -4.41
N PRO A 115 2.67 -12.27 -3.26
CA PRO A 115 2.39 -10.84 -3.12
C PRO A 115 3.53 -9.90 -3.58
N HIS A 116 4.79 -10.35 -3.47
CA HIS A 116 6.00 -9.66 -3.90
C HIS A 116 6.65 -10.29 -5.15
N GLY A 117 5.92 -11.14 -5.85
CA GLY A 117 6.34 -11.78 -7.09
C GLY A 117 7.25 -13.00 -6.95
N THR A 118 7.82 -13.40 -8.09
CA THR A 118 8.68 -14.57 -8.24
C THR A 118 9.86 -14.23 -9.16
N GLY A 119 10.94 -15.01 -9.09
CA GLY A 119 12.03 -14.93 -10.05
C GLY A 119 11.80 -15.69 -11.37
N LYS A 120 10.63 -16.32 -11.55
CA LYS A 120 10.34 -17.11 -12.77
C LYS A 120 9.99 -16.17 -13.94
N PRO A 121 10.40 -16.50 -15.18
CA PRO A 121 9.94 -15.80 -16.37
C PRO A 121 8.41 -15.82 -16.49
N GLN A 122 7.85 -14.69 -16.90
CA GLN A 122 6.41 -14.46 -16.99
C GLN A 122 6.06 -13.85 -18.35
N ARG A 123 4.90 -14.20 -18.88
CA ARG A 123 4.33 -13.63 -20.11
C ARG A 123 2.82 -13.50 -19.96
N VAL A 124 2.23 -12.50 -20.60
CA VAL A 124 0.77 -12.39 -20.65
C VAL A 124 0.23 -13.54 -21.49
N VAL A 125 -0.66 -14.34 -20.91
CA VAL A 125 -1.34 -15.46 -21.58
C VAL A 125 -2.85 -15.20 -21.50
N LYS A 126 -3.55 -15.49 -22.60
CA LYS A 126 -5.02 -15.38 -22.64
C LYS A 126 -5.67 -16.30 -21.62
N GLY A 127 -6.58 -15.75 -20.81
CA GLY A 127 -7.28 -16.45 -19.72
C GLY A 127 -6.57 -16.36 -18.36
N GLU A 128 -5.37 -15.79 -18.30
CA GLU A 128 -4.63 -15.63 -17.05
C GLU A 128 -4.85 -14.27 -16.39
N VAL A 129 -4.60 -14.25 -15.08
CA VAL A 129 -4.65 -13.05 -14.26
C VAL A 129 -3.48 -12.13 -14.60
N VAL A 130 -3.77 -10.83 -14.66
CA VAL A 130 -2.79 -9.75 -14.65
C VAL A 130 -3.04 -8.94 -13.38
N LEU A 131 -2.09 -8.99 -12.44
CA LEU A 131 -2.07 -8.15 -11.25
C LEU A 131 -1.02 -7.07 -11.48
N MET A 132 -1.47 -5.83 -11.44
CA MET A 132 -0.63 -4.65 -11.52
C MET A 132 -0.73 -3.93 -10.19
N ASP A 133 0.40 -3.52 -9.66
CA ASP A 133 0.51 -2.74 -8.43
C ASP A 133 1.51 -1.61 -8.68
N CYS A 134 1.00 -0.38 -8.64
CA CYS A 134 1.68 0.77 -9.20
C CYS A 134 1.44 2.02 -8.36
N GLY A 135 2.51 2.80 -8.18
CA GLY A 135 2.47 4.04 -7.43
C GLY A 135 3.14 5.20 -8.16
N ALA A 136 2.62 6.40 -7.96
CA ALA A 136 3.21 7.64 -8.44
C ALA A 136 3.51 8.59 -7.28
N ARG A 137 4.47 9.48 -7.47
CA ARG A 137 4.81 10.55 -6.53
C ARG A 137 4.56 11.91 -7.16
N VAL A 138 3.93 12.81 -6.39
CA VAL A 138 3.70 14.21 -6.74
C VAL A 138 4.13 15.09 -5.57
N HIS A 139 5.12 15.96 -5.81
CA HIS A 139 5.70 16.85 -4.78
C HIS A 139 6.08 16.14 -3.47
N GLY A 140 6.60 14.91 -3.57
CA GLY A 140 7.00 14.11 -2.42
C GLY A 140 5.93 13.15 -1.90
N TYR A 141 4.65 13.34 -2.21
CA TYR A 141 3.55 12.47 -1.75
C TYR A 141 3.23 11.37 -2.72
N GLU A 142 3.01 10.16 -2.20
CA GLU A 142 2.79 8.94 -2.97
C GLU A 142 1.31 8.56 -3.09
N SER A 143 1.03 7.83 -4.16
CA SER A 143 -0.14 6.99 -4.32
C SER A 143 0.27 5.54 -4.44
N ASP A 144 -0.66 4.66 -4.08
CA ASP A 144 -0.48 3.22 -4.15
C ASP A 144 -1.82 2.58 -4.55
N ILE A 145 -1.82 1.86 -5.68
CA ILE A 145 -3.02 1.33 -6.34
C ILE A 145 -2.69 0.02 -7.04
N SER A 146 -3.32 -1.05 -6.57
CA SER A 146 -3.33 -2.38 -7.19
C SER A 146 -4.62 -2.63 -7.95
N ARG A 147 -4.50 -3.10 -9.20
CA ARG A 147 -5.60 -3.62 -10.04
C ARG A 147 -5.30 -5.04 -10.48
N THR A 148 -6.31 -5.90 -10.34
CA THR A 148 -6.26 -7.27 -10.86
C THR A 148 -7.38 -7.51 -11.86
N PHE A 149 -7.06 -8.09 -13.01
CA PHE A 149 -8.01 -8.47 -14.07
C PHE A 149 -7.55 -9.73 -14.80
N VAL A 150 -8.32 -10.20 -15.77
CA VAL A 150 -7.95 -11.33 -16.63
C VAL A 150 -7.72 -10.83 -18.04
N HIS A 151 -6.62 -11.24 -18.68
CA HIS A 151 -6.41 -10.96 -20.10
C HIS A 151 -7.31 -11.88 -20.94
N GLY A 152 -8.46 -11.38 -21.40
CA GLY A 152 -9.49 -12.19 -22.06
C GLY A 152 -10.70 -12.41 -21.16
N THR A 153 -11.21 -13.64 -21.09
CA THR A 153 -12.42 -13.97 -20.33
C THR A 153 -12.07 -14.64 -19.01
N ALA A 154 -12.57 -14.09 -17.90
CA ALA A 154 -12.40 -14.68 -16.59
C ALA A 154 -13.15 -16.01 -16.43
N THR A 155 -12.58 -16.95 -15.69
CA THR A 155 -13.25 -18.18 -15.25
C THR A 155 -14.20 -17.90 -14.08
N ALA A 156 -15.08 -18.85 -13.76
CA ALA A 156 -15.95 -18.76 -12.59
C ALA A 156 -15.15 -18.67 -11.28
N GLU A 157 -14.02 -19.38 -11.17
CA GLU A 157 -13.14 -19.31 -9.98
C GLU A 157 -12.49 -17.94 -9.85
N GLN A 158 -11.94 -17.39 -10.95
CA GLN A 158 -11.33 -16.05 -10.95
C GLN A 158 -12.34 -14.96 -10.56
N ARG A 159 -13.54 -14.98 -11.12
CA ARG A 159 -14.62 -14.03 -10.73
C ARG A 159 -14.97 -14.16 -9.26
N LYS A 160 -15.15 -15.39 -8.76
CA LYS A 160 -15.51 -15.63 -7.36
C LYS A 160 -14.45 -15.10 -6.40
N VAL A 161 -13.17 -15.42 -6.62
CA VAL A 161 -12.07 -14.92 -5.78
C VAL A 161 -11.97 -13.40 -5.87
N TRP A 162 -12.15 -12.82 -7.06
CA TRP A 162 -12.10 -11.37 -7.24
C TRP A 162 -13.22 -10.64 -6.48
N GLU A 163 -14.47 -11.12 -6.56
CA GLU A 163 -15.56 -10.55 -5.78
C GLU A 163 -15.36 -10.73 -4.27
N HIS A 164 -14.74 -11.84 -3.85
CA HIS A 164 -14.36 -12.00 -2.45
C HIS A 164 -13.35 -10.92 -2.02
N VAL A 165 -12.31 -10.65 -2.82
CA VAL A 165 -11.34 -9.59 -2.51
C VAL A 165 -12.00 -8.20 -2.45
N ARG A 166 -12.86 -7.89 -3.42
CA ARG A 166 -13.62 -6.62 -3.44
C ARG A 166 -14.49 -6.44 -2.20
N ALA A 167 -15.21 -7.48 -1.79
CA ALA A 167 -16.02 -7.44 -0.57
C ALA A 167 -15.16 -7.36 0.71
N GLY A 168 -13.96 -7.97 0.71
CA GLY A 168 -12.97 -7.81 1.78
C GLY A 168 -12.50 -6.36 1.91
N GLN A 169 -12.15 -5.72 0.79
CA GLN A 169 -11.75 -4.31 0.74
C GLN A 169 -12.87 -3.39 1.25
N GLN A 170 -14.12 -3.62 0.85
CA GLN A 170 -15.27 -2.86 1.35
C GLN A 170 -15.49 -3.04 2.86
N ARG A 171 -15.23 -4.23 3.40
CA ARG A 171 -15.30 -4.49 4.85
C ARG A 171 -14.24 -3.73 5.62
N ALA A 172 -13.01 -3.71 5.12
CA ALA A 172 -11.96 -2.89 5.71
C ALA A 172 -12.36 -1.41 5.74
N PHE A 173 -12.86 -0.89 4.61
CA PHE A 173 -13.30 0.51 4.53
C PHE A 173 -14.46 0.81 5.50
N ALA A 174 -15.45 -0.08 5.58
CA ALA A 174 -16.57 0.08 6.51
C ALA A 174 -16.13 -0.02 7.99
N ALA A 175 -15.16 -0.86 8.31
CA ALA A 175 -14.63 -1.03 9.66
C ALA A 175 -13.71 0.13 10.11
N ALA A 176 -13.14 0.88 9.16
CA ALA A 176 -12.27 2.01 9.42
C ALA A 176 -13.06 3.24 9.93
N GLN A 177 -13.57 3.18 11.16
CA GLN A 177 -14.33 4.26 11.80
C GLN A 177 -13.46 5.03 12.81
N LEU A 178 -13.80 6.30 13.04
CA LEU A 178 -13.09 7.12 14.02
C LEU A 178 -13.10 6.48 15.41
N GLY A 179 -11.95 6.50 16.09
CA GLY A 179 -11.78 5.92 17.42
C GLY A 179 -11.58 4.41 17.45
N VAL A 180 -11.82 3.70 16.34
CA VAL A 180 -11.56 2.25 16.23
C VAL A 180 -10.05 2.01 16.18
N PRO A 181 -9.51 1.03 16.94
CA PRO A 181 -8.12 0.63 16.80
C PRO A 181 -7.83 0.10 15.39
N ALA A 182 -6.75 0.54 14.76
CA ALA A 182 -6.45 0.19 13.37
C ALA A 182 -6.38 -1.32 13.11
N GLY A 183 -5.94 -2.12 14.09
CA GLY A 183 -5.92 -3.59 13.97
C GLY A 183 -7.30 -4.24 13.89
N ARG A 184 -8.36 -3.56 14.32
CA ARG A 184 -9.74 -4.06 14.17
C ARG A 184 -10.24 -4.02 12.73
N VAL A 185 -9.63 -3.17 11.89
CA VAL A 185 -9.91 -3.16 10.45
C VAL A 185 -9.42 -4.47 9.81
N ASP A 186 -8.22 -4.91 10.16
CA ASP A 186 -7.65 -6.18 9.72
C ASP A 186 -8.43 -7.40 10.26
N ASP A 187 -8.83 -7.36 11.54
CA ASP A 187 -9.66 -8.40 12.14
C ASP A 187 -11.01 -8.57 11.40
N ALA A 188 -11.64 -7.48 10.98
CA ALA A 188 -12.93 -7.51 10.28
C ALA A 188 -12.83 -8.25 8.93
N VAL A 189 -11.77 -8.00 8.18
CA VAL A 189 -11.51 -8.70 6.90
C VAL A 189 -11.24 -10.17 7.15
N ARG A 190 -10.29 -10.48 8.04
CA ARG A 190 -9.87 -11.86 8.32
C ARG A 190 -11.02 -12.72 8.86
N GLY A 191 -11.81 -12.16 9.77
CA GLY A 191 -12.98 -12.84 10.32
C GLY A 191 -13.97 -13.24 9.24
N TRP A 192 -14.22 -12.36 8.27
CA TRP A 192 -15.08 -12.67 7.14
C TRP A 192 -14.45 -13.68 6.15
N TYR A 193 -13.17 -13.51 5.80
CA TYR A 193 -12.46 -14.48 4.96
C TYR A 193 -12.47 -15.90 5.53
N ALA A 194 -12.37 -16.05 6.86
CA ALA A 194 -12.50 -17.35 7.52
C ALA A 194 -13.88 -18.00 7.27
N THR A 195 -14.96 -17.22 7.21
CA THR A 195 -16.32 -17.76 6.90
C THR A 195 -16.44 -18.27 5.46
N LEU A 196 -15.55 -17.84 4.56
CA LEU A 196 -15.48 -18.29 3.17
C LEU A 196 -14.52 -19.47 2.97
N GLY A 197 -13.84 -19.92 4.04
CA GLY A 197 -12.85 -20.99 3.99
C GLY A 197 -11.42 -20.55 3.66
N TYR A 198 -11.11 -19.25 3.69
CA TYR A 198 -9.73 -18.75 3.56
C TYR A 198 -9.06 -18.60 4.93
N GLY A 199 -7.73 -18.73 4.98
CA GLY A 199 -7.00 -18.69 6.24
C GLY A 199 -7.13 -20.01 7.04
N PRO A 200 -7.32 -19.97 8.38
CA PRO A 200 -7.45 -18.78 9.23
C PRO A 200 -6.14 -17.99 9.36
N ASP A 201 -6.23 -16.84 10.01
CA ASP A 201 -5.13 -15.91 10.26
C ASP A 201 -4.37 -15.56 8.97
N TYR A 202 -3.12 -16.01 8.84
CA TYR A 202 -2.25 -15.74 7.68
C TYR A 202 -2.05 -16.97 6.79
N LYS A 203 -2.77 -18.07 7.05
CA LYS A 203 -2.64 -19.30 6.26
C LYS A 203 -3.15 -19.10 4.84
N LEU A 204 -2.58 -19.88 3.92
CA LEU A 204 -2.98 -19.91 2.51
C LEU A 204 -3.82 -21.17 2.22
N PRO A 205 -4.78 -21.11 1.28
CA PRO A 205 -5.22 -19.91 0.56
C PRO A 205 -5.85 -18.84 1.45
N GLY A 206 -5.45 -17.58 1.29
CA GLY A 206 -5.90 -16.52 2.19
C GLY A 206 -5.09 -15.24 2.09
N LEU A 207 -5.22 -14.40 3.11
CA LEU A 207 -4.55 -13.11 3.24
C LEU A 207 -3.26 -13.26 4.05
N SER A 208 -2.13 -13.40 3.35
CA SER A 208 -0.81 -13.70 3.95
C SER A 208 -0.10 -12.49 4.58
N HIS A 209 -0.62 -11.28 4.40
CA HIS A 209 -0.06 -10.03 4.93
C HIS A 209 -1.14 -9.17 5.58
N ARG A 210 -0.75 -8.04 6.18
CA ARG A 210 -1.65 -7.04 6.75
C ARG A 210 -2.67 -6.53 5.72
N THR A 211 -3.83 -6.05 6.18
CA THR A 211 -4.88 -5.49 5.32
C THR A 211 -4.48 -4.16 4.65
N GLY A 212 -3.53 -3.43 5.25
CA GLY A 212 -2.98 -2.21 4.65
C GLY A 212 -1.94 -1.55 5.55
N HIS A 213 -1.32 -0.50 5.05
CA HIS A 213 -0.29 0.30 5.72
C HIS A 213 -0.63 1.78 5.70
N GLY A 214 -0.02 2.56 6.59
CA GLY A 214 -0.03 4.01 6.47
C GLY A 214 0.71 4.44 5.21
N ILE A 215 0.33 5.58 4.66
CA ILE A 215 0.93 6.14 3.44
C ILE A 215 1.00 7.67 3.51
N GLY A 216 1.99 8.26 2.85
CA GLY A 216 2.18 9.71 2.81
C GLY A 216 3.28 10.12 1.83
N MET A 217 4.42 10.54 2.36
CA MET A 217 5.63 10.83 1.58
C MET A 217 6.43 9.56 1.23
N ASP A 218 6.29 8.54 2.07
CA ASP A 218 6.77 7.18 1.80
C ASP A 218 5.55 6.28 1.51
N GLY A 219 5.72 5.31 0.62
CA GLY A 219 4.68 4.32 0.31
C GLY A 219 4.22 3.57 1.56
N HIS A 220 5.16 3.22 2.44
CA HIS A 220 4.87 2.60 3.74
C HIS A 220 5.26 3.52 4.90
N GLU A 221 4.28 4.01 5.63
CA GLU A 221 4.43 4.75 6.89
C GLU A 221 3.71 4.04 8.04
N PRO A 222 4.21 4.13 9.29
CA PRO A 222 3.46 3.69 10.45
C PRO A 222 2.28 4.65 10.75
N ILE A 223 1.16 4.18 11.31
CA ILE A 223 0.81 2.82 11.74
C ILE A 223 0.29 1.94 10.58
N ASN A 224 -0.03 0.68 10.84
CA ASN A 224 -0.57 -0.25 9.86
C ASN A 224 -1.96 -0.77 10.23
N LEU A 225 -2.76 -1.15 9.23
CA LEU A 225 -4.00 -1.92 9.43
C LEU A 225 -3.63 -3.40 9.61
N VAL A 226 -3.18 -3.75 10.81
CA VAL A 226 -2.69 -5.10 11.16
C VAL A 226 -3.18 -5.51 12.53
N ARG A 227 -3.58 -6.79 12.69
CA ARG A 227 -4.01 -7.33 13.98
C ARG A 227 -3.07 -6.91 15.12
N GLY A 228 -3.65 -6.43 16.22
CA GLY A 228 -2.93 -5.99 17.41
C GLY A 228 -2.52 -4.51 17.41
N GLU A 229 -2.65 -3.78 16.30
CA GLU A 229 -2.43 -2.34 16.30
C GLU A 229 -3.54 -1.62 17.08
N MET A 230 -3.17 -1.03 18.22
CA MET A 230 -4.09 -0.41 19.17
C MET A 230 -4.30 1.10 18.93
N THR A 231 -3.52 1.72 18.05
CA THR A 231 -3.66 3.13 17.73
C THR A 231 -5.04 3.40 17.11
N LYS A 232 -5.76 4.37 17.68
CA LYS A 232 -7.11 4.72 17.25
C LYS A 232 -7.07 5.54 15.97
N LEU A 233 -7.89 5.16 15.01
CA LEU A 233 -8.09 5.92 13.77
C LEU A 233 -8.63 7.32 14.08
N ALA A 234 -8.04 8.34 13.47
CA ALA A 234 -8.42 9.73 13.68
C ALA A 234 -8.27 10.54 12.37
N PRO A 235 -8.90 11.73 12.27
CA PRO A 235 -8.88 12.52 11.04
C PRO A 235 -7.46 12.87 10.59
N GLY A 236 -7.22 12.84 9.28
CA GLY A 236 -5.91 13.10 8.67
C GLY A 236 -5.03 11.87 8.49
N MET A 237 -5.35 10.72 9.12
CA MET A 237 -4.64 9.47 8.86
C MET A 237 -4.96 8.94 7.46
N CYS A 238 -3.94 8.47 6.74
CA CYS A 238 -4.07 7.90 5.39
C CYS A 238 -3.55 6.46 5.37
N PHE A 239 -4.25 5.56 4.69
CA PHE A 239 -3.91 4.14 4.61
C PHE A 239 -4.15 3.56 3.22
N SER A 240 -3.40 2.53 2.85
CA SER A 240 -3.82 1.56 1.83
C SER A 240 -4.91 0.64 2.36
N ASN A 241 -5.66 0.02 1.44
CA ASN A 241 -6.66 -1.01 1.74
C ASN A 241 -6.58 -2.08 0.65
N GLU A 242 -5.84 -3.14 0.95
CA GLU A 242 -5.32 -4.11 -0.03
C GLU A 242 -5.44 -5.59 0.42
N PRO A 243 -6.60 -6.06 0.93
CA PRO A 243 -6.72 -7.41 1.49
C PRO A 243 -6.76 -8.49 0.40
N GLY A 244 -5.63 -8.76 -0.24
CA GLY A 244 -5.50 -9.74 -1.32
C GLY A 244 -5.74 -11.19 -0.87
N LEU A 245 -6.18 -12.01 -1.81
CA LEU A 245 -6.29 -13.46 -1.64
C LEU A 245 -5.30 -14.16 -2.57
N TYR A 246 -4.50 -15.04 -2.00
CA TYR A 246 -3.42 -15.71 -2.70
C TYR A 246 -3.62 -17.22 -2.69
N LEU A 247 -3.66 -17.84 -3.87
CA LEU A 247 -3.85 -19.29 -4.06
C LEU A 247 -2.58 -19.85 -4.75
N PRO A 248 -1.56 -20.29 -4.00
CA PRO A 248 -0.33 -20.85 -4.57
C PRO A 248 -0.62 -21.98 -5.57
N GLY A 249 0.12 -22.03 -6.68
CA GLY A 249 -0.15 -22.97 -7.77
C GLY A 249 -1.31 -22.58 -8.68
N LYS A 250 -2.00 -21.46 -8.41
CA LYS A 250 -3.10 -20.94 -9.23
C LYS A 250 -2.89 -19.48 -9.63
N PHE A 251 -3.36 -18.54 -8.81
CA PHE A 251 -3.31 -17.10 -9.04
C PHE A 251 -3.55 -16.37 -7.71
N GLY A 252 -3.32 -15.07 -7.68
CA GLY A 252 -3.71 -14.20 -6.59
C GLY A 252 -4.51 -13.02 -7.13
N VAL A 253 -5.31 -12.43 -6.24
CA VAL A 253 -6.06 -11.21 -6.54
C VAL A 253 -5.76 -10.19 -5.45
N ARG A 254 -5.34 -8.99 -5.85
CA ARG A 254 -5.22 -7.82 -4.98
C ARG A 254 -5.96 -6.64 -5.62
N LEU A 255 -6.83 -6.04 -4.84
CA LEU A 255 -7.45 -4.76 -5.13
C LEU A 255 -7.02 -3.81 -4.05
N GLU A 256 -6.48 -2.67 -4.45
CA GLU A 256 -5.98 -1.69 -3.52
C GLU A 256 -6.35 -0.29 -3.95
N ASP A 257 -6.88 0.43 -2.98
CA ASP A 257 -7.19 1.84 -3.07
C ASP A 257 -6.80 2.46 -1.74
N CYS A 258 -6.14 3.61 -1.79
CA CYS A 258 -5.83 4.35 -0.58
C CYS A 258 -7.05 5.16 -0.13
N PHE A 259 -7.18 5.36 1.18
CA PHE A 259 -8.19 6.23 1.78
C PHE A 259 -7.58 7.11 2.87
N HIS A 260 -8.29 8.19 3.21
CA HIS A 260 -7.97 9.04 4.33
C HIS A 260 -9.14 9.19 5.29
N MET A 261 -8.85 9.36 6.57
CA MET A 261 -9.83 9.59 7.61
C MET A 261 -10.26 11.05 7.62
N THR A 262 -11.57 11.31 7.56
CA THR A 262 -12.18 12.64 7.76
C THR A 262 -12.93 12.68 9.08
N ALA A 263 -13.43 13.85 9.46
CA ALA A 263 -14.33 13.99 10.61
C ALA A 263 -15.66 13.20 10.44
N ALA A 264 -16.03 12.86 9.21
CA ALA A 264 -17.24 12.10 8.89
C ALA A 264 -16.98 10.59 8.63
N GLY A 265 -15.73 10.12 8.78
CA GLY A 265 -15.33 8.76 8.46
C GLY A 265 -14.36 8.67 7.28
N PRO A 266 -14.09 7.47 6.76
CA PRO A 266 -13.08 7.24 5.73
C PRO A 266 -13.56 7.76 4.37
N LYS A 267 -12.62 8.26 3.55
CA LYS A 267 -12.85 8.73 2.19
C LYS A 267 -11.76 8.22 1.26
N TRP A 268 -12.18 7.63 0.15
CA TRP A 268 -11.28 7.12 -0.89
C TRP A 268 -10.50 8.24 -1.60
N PHE A 269 -9.23 7.96 -1.92
CA PHE A 269 -8.48 8.71 -2.92
C PHE A 269 -8.80 8.21 -4.34
N SER A 270 -9.01 6.91 -4.51
CA SER A 270 -9.36 6.27 -5.78
C SER A 270 -10.61 5.40 -5.60
N VAL A 271 -11.49 5.37 -6.60
CA VAL A 271 -12.71 4.56 -6.55
C VAL A 271 -12.34 3.11 -6.86
N PRO A 272 -12.67 2.15 -5.98
CA PRO A 272 -12.45 0.73 -6.27
C PRO A 272 -13.23 0.25 -7.51
N PRO A 273 -12.68 -0.71 -8.27
CA PRO A 273 -13.33 -1.25 -9.46
C PRO A 273 -14.67 -1.94 -9.13
N ARG A 274 -15.56 -1.96 -10.12
CA ARG A 274 -16.92 -2.50 -9.97
C ARG A 274 -16.99 -4.01 -10.18
N SER A 275 -16.18 -4.53 -11.08
CA SER A 275 -16.10 -5.93 -11.48
C SER A 275 -14.71 -6.25 -12.04
N ILE A 276 -14.40 -7.53 -12.21
CA ILE A 276 -13.16 -7.98 -12.85
C ILE A 276 -13.10 -7.57 -14.34
N GLU A 277 -14.26 -7.33 -14.98
CA GLU A 277 -14.39 -6.84 -16.34
C GLU A 277 -14.25 -5.31 -16.47
N GLU A 278 -14.44 -4.56 -15.37
CA GLU A 278 -14.26 -3.09 -15.31
C GLU A 278 -13.16 -2.73 -14.29
N PRO A 279 -11.89 -3.11 -14.53
CA PRO A 279 -10.91 -3.20 -13.46
C PRO A 279 -10.24 -1.87 -13.08
N ILE A 280 -10.44 -0.77 -13.81
CA ILE A 280 -9.66 0.46 -13.57
C ILE A 280 -10.37 1.45 -12.64
N GLY A 281 -11.71 1.46 -12.64
CA GLY A 281 -12.52 2.48 -11.93
C GLY A 281 -12.79 3.71 -12.78
#